data_AF-A0A966NX57-F1
#
_entry.id   AF-A0A966NX57-F1
#
_cell.length_a   1.000
_cell.length_b   1.000
_cell.length_c   1.000
_cell.angle_alpha   90.00
_cell.angle_beta   90.00
_cell.angle_gamma   90.00
#
_symmetry.space_group_name_H-M   'P 1'
#
loop_
_entity.id
_entity.type
_entity.pdbx_description
1 polymer ?
#
loop_
_entity_poly.entity_id
_entity_poly.type
_entity_poly.pdbx_seq_one_letter_code
_entity_poly.pdbx_strand_id
1 'polypeptide(L)'
;MMSCFVFEPRGDDETIVKISGLAGERVKQIERLSASIREDEKACGITQHRGLHRGFFEIARDWCAGSQLEDVLTDDLQPGDFVRTMRQIADLLRQIGNASQNDETKRLATQASQSIQRGVVLASIGSSES
;
A
#
# COMPACT_ATOMS: atom_id res chain seq x y z
N MET A 1 3.21 4.84 -2.35
CA MET A 1 2.28 5.58 -1.46
C MET A 1 1.10 4.73 -1.03
N MET A 2 0.42 4.00 -1.93
CA MET A 2 -0.76 3.19 -1.58
C MET A 2 -0.49 2.11 -0.54
N SER A 3 0.73 1.55 -0.51
CA SER A 3 1.16 0.63 0.55
C SER A 3 0.96 1.20 1.96
N CYS A 4 1.05 2.53 2.13
CA CYS A 4 0.91 3.16 3.44
C CYS A 4 -0.48 3.00 4.07
N PHE A 5 -1.49 2.64 3.28
CA PHE A 5 -2.87 2.46 3.74
C PHE A 5 -3.21 1.02 4.09
N VAL A 6 -2.44 0.05 3.58
CA VAL A 6 -2.81 -1.37 3.64
C VAL A 6 -1.79 -2.22 4.37
N PHE A 7 -0.54 -1.76 4.45
CA PHE A 7 0.51 -2.52 5.12
C PHE A 7 0.33 -2.51 6.62
N GLU A 8 0.39 -3.71 7.19
CA GLU A 8 0.32 -3.96 8.61
C GLU A 8 1.60 -4.66 9.05
N PRO A 9 2.52 -3.97 9.77
CA PRO A 9 3.65 -4.65 10.39
C PRO A 9 3.16 -5.78 11.31
N ARG A 10 3.91 -6.87 11.35
CA ARG A 10 3.66 -7.99 12.26
C ARG A 10 4.44 -7.76 13.55
N GLY A 11 3.79 -8.00 14.69
CA GLY A 11 4.42 -7.84 16.00
C GLY A 11 4.88 -6.40 16.23
N ASP A 12 6.14 -6.25 16.65
CA ASP A 12 6.74 -4.98 17.05
C ASP A 12 7.55 -4.31 15.92
N ASP A 13 7.29 -4.67 14.65
CA ASP A 13 7.96 -4.02 13.51
C ASP A 13 7.52 -2.55 13.40
N GLU A 14 8.37 -1.67 13.91
CA GLU A 14 8.22 -0.21 13.86
C GLU A 14 8.95 0.42 12.65
N THR A 15 9.25 -0.35 11.60
CA THR A 15 10.02 0.16 10.46
C THR A 15 9.27 1.29 9.77
N ILE A 16 9.79 2.52 9.92
CA ILE A 16 9.30 3.70 9.22
C ILE A 16 10.37 4.21 8.27
N VAL A 17 10.12 4.05 6.97
CA VAL A 17 11.01 4.61 5.94
C VAL A 17 10.74 6.09 5.68
N LYS A 18 11.81 6.83 5.40
CA LYS A 18 11.73 8.23 5.01
C LYS A 18 11.42 8.36 3.53
N ILE A 19 10.19 8.74 3.22
CA ILE A 19 9.78 9.04 1.85
C ILE A 19 10.19 10.48 1.51
N SER A 20 10.96 10.65 0.44
CA SER A 20 11.48 11.94 -0.01
C SER A 20 10.65 12.55 -1.16
N GLY A 21 10.85 13.85 -1.40
CA GLY A 21 10.19 14.60 -2.48
C GLY A 21 8.68 14.70 -2.32
N LEU A 22 7.99 14.90 -3.46
CA LEU A 22 6.54 15.13 -3.51
C LEU A 22 5.74 13.99 -2.84
N ALA A 23 6.15 12.73 -3.02
CA ALA A 23 5.48 11.60 -2.39
C ALA A 23 5.53 11.68 -0.86
N GLY A 24 6.67 12.09 -0.29
CA GLY A 24 6.82 12.28 1.14
C GLY A 24 5.96 13.41 1.70
N GLU A 25 5.86 14.51 0.95
CA GLU A 25 4.98 15.63 1.29
C GLU A 25 3.50 15.22 1.28
N ARG A 26 3.07 14.46 0.28
CA ARG A 26 1.70 13.95 0.19
C ARG A 26 1.37 12.96 1.31
N VAL A 27 2.27 12.04 1.63
CA VAL A 27 2.06 11.11 2.75
C VAL A 27 1.91 11.87 4.07
N LYS A 28 2.75 12.89 4.32
CA LYS A 28 2.62 13.74 5.52
C LYS A 28 1.28 14.48 5.56
N GLN A 29 0.79 14.99 4.43
CA GLN A 29 -0.53 15.63 4.37
C GLN A 29 -1.65 14.65 4.75
N ILE A 30 -1.59 13.43 4.22
CA ILE A 30 -2.58 12.38 4.50
C ILE A 30 -2.53 11.93 5.96
N GLU A 31 -1.35 11.79 6.55
CA GLU A 31 -1.20 11.45 7.96
C GLU A 31 -1.79 12.52 8.90
N ARG A 32 -1.65 13.80 8.57
CA ARG A 32 -2.29 14.89 9.33
C ARG A 32 -3.80 14.78 9.25
N LEU A 33 -4.35 14.48 8.07
CA LEU A 33 -5.78 14.27 7.90
C LEU A 33 -6.27 13.05 8.69
N SER A 34 -5.56 11.91 8.59
CA SER A 34 -5.87 10.72 9.38
C SER A 34 -5.82 11.01 10.89
N ALA A 35 -4.83 11.77 11.36
CA ALA A 35 -4.77 12.17 12.76
C ALA A 35 -5.97 13.03 13.19
N SER A 36 -6.41 13.97 12.35
CA SER A 36 -7.63 14.75 12.61
C SER A 36 -8.85 13.85 12.72
N ILE A 37 -9.04 12.93 11.76
CA ILE A 37 -10.18 12.00 11.75
C ILE A 37 -10.15 11.12 13.01
N ARG A 38 -8.97 10.68 13.47
CA ARG A 38 -8.88 9.90 14.71
C ARG A 38 -9.29 10.70 15.94
N GLU A 39 -8.98 11.98 16.02
CA GLU A 39 -9.46 12.82 17.13
C GLU A 39 -10.97 12.98 17.08
N ASP A 40 -11.56 13.13 15.88
CA ASP A 40 -13.02 13.17 15.70
C ASP A 40 -13.68 11.84 16.10
N GLU A 41 -13.11 10.70 15.70
CA GLU A 41 -13.57 9.36 16.09
C GLU A 41 -13.57 9.19 17.62
N LYS A 42 -12.50 9.65 18.28
CA LYS A 42 -12.39 9.63 19.73
C LYS A 42 -13.43 10.51 20.39
N ALA A 43 -13.67 11.71 19.87
CA ALA A 43 -14.69 12.63 20.39
C ALA A 43 -16.10 12.06 20.22
N CYS A 44 -16.36 11.33 19.14
CA CYS A 44 -17.61 10.62 18.88
C CYS A 44 -17.75 9.29 19.64
N GLY A 45 -16.72 8.84 20.36
CA GLY A 45 -16.73 7.58 21.12
C GLY A 45 -16.73 6.32 20.25
N ILE A 46 -16.31 6.41 18.99
CA ILE A 46 -16.18 5.26 18.10
C ILE A 46 -14.73 4.75 18.07
N THR A 47 -14.55 3.51 17.65
CA THR A 47 -13.21 2.91 17.51
C THR A 47 -12.40 3.72 16.50
N GLN A 48 -11.24 4.22 16.95
CA GLN A 48 -10.33 4.95 16.08
C GLN A 48 -9.77 4.03 14.99
N HIS A 49 -9.70 4.51 13.77
CA HIS A 49 -9.02 3.78 12.69
C HIS A 49 -7.50 3.78 12.92
N ARG A 50 -6.83 2.81 12.30
CA ARG A 50 -5.37 2.72 12.31
C ARG A 50 -4.76 3.85 11.45
N GLY A 51 -3.67 4.44 11.93
CA GLY A 51 -2.88 5.37 11.13
C GLY A 51 -2.15 4.70 9.96
N LEU A 52 -1.63 5.52 9.05
CA LEU A 52 -0.82 5.04 7.93
C LEU A 52 0.51 4.45 8.43
N HIS A 53 1.05 3.46 7.71
CA HIS A 53 2.34 2.85 8.01
C HIS A 53 3.30 2.87 6.82
N ARG A 54 4.50 3.41 6.97
CA ARG A 54 5.39 3.64 5.83
C ARG A 54 6.31 2.46 5.49
N GLY A 55 6.47 1.48 6.36
CA GLY A 55 7.50 0.41 6.24
C GLY A 55 7.56 -0.30 4.89
N PHE A 56 6.42 -0.49 4.23
CA PHE A 56 6.36 -1.21 2.95
C PHE A 56 6.48 -0.31 1.71
N PHE A 57 6.80 0.98 1.88
CA PHE A 57 6.86 1.92 0.76
C PHE A 57 7.96 1.57 -0.24
N GLU A 58 9.18 1.31 0.24
CA GLU A 58 10.33 1.03 -0.63
C GLU A 58 10.20 -0.35 -1.28
N ILE A 59 9.80 -1.36 -0.52
CA ILE A 59 9.49 -2.71 -1.02
C ILE A 59 8.49 -2.65 -2.19
N ALA A 60 7.36 -1.96 -2.01
CA ALA A 60 6.37 -1.81 -3.08
C ALA A 60 6.91 -1.01 -4.29
N ARG A 61 7.71 0.03 -4.05
CA ARG A 61 8.33 0.83 -5.12
C ARG A 61 9.27 -0.03 -5.96
N ASP A 62 10.16 -0.76 -5.31
CA ASP A 62 11.19 -1.56 -5.97
C ASP A 62 10.56 -2.76 -6.69
N TRP A 63 9.52 -3.35 -6.11
CA TRP A 63 8.72 -4.34 -6.83
C TRP A 63 8.08 -3.74 -8.09
N CYS A 64 7.41 -2.59 -8.02
CA CYS A 64 6.85 -1.98 -9.22
C CYS A 64 7.91 -1.54 -10.24
N ALA A 65 9.16 -1.32 -9.82
CA ALA A 65 10.30 -1.01 -10.68
C ALA A 65 10.93 -2.25 -11.35
N GLY A 66 10.54 -3.46 -10.93
CA GLY A 66 10.94 -4.71 -11.59
C GLY A 66 11.97 -5.57 -10.85
N SER A 67 12.31 -5.26 -9.59
CA SER A 67 13.26 -6.06 -8.78
C SER A 67 12.84 -7.53 -8.65
N GLN A 68 13.75 -8.46 -8.36
CA GLN A 68 13.34 -9.85 -8.14
C GLN A 68 12.68 -9.99 -6.76
N LEU A 69 11.94 -11.09 -6.55
CA LEU A 69 11.28 -11.33 -5.26
C LEU A 69 12.31 -11.41 -4.14
N GLU A 70 13.39 -12.14 -4.37
CA GLU A 70 14.50 -12.32 -3.42
C GLU A 70 15.13 -10.98 -2.99
N ASP A 71 15.15 -9.99 -3.89
CA ASP A 71 15.73 -8.67 -3.61
C ASP A 71 14.85 -7.78 -2.73
N VAL A 72 13.53 -8.04 -2.71
CA VAL A 72 12.56 -7.20 -1.98
C VAL A 72 12.07 -7.85 -0.68
N LEU A 73 12.39 -9.13 -0.46
CA LEU A 73 12.12 -9.79 0.81
C LEU A 73 13.16 -9.37 1.85
N THR A 74 12.71 -9.28 3.10
CA THR A 74 13.55 -9.05 4.28
C THR A 74 13.33 -10.20 5.26
N ASP A 75 14.20 -10.33 6.27
CA ASP A 75 14.05 -11.40 7.28
C ASP A 75 12.68 -11.36 7.98
N ASP A 76 12.11 -10.15 8.15
CA ASP A 76 10.82 -9.92 8.79
C ASP A 76 9.62 -10.03 7.82
N LEU A 77 9.86 -10.05 6.51
CA LEU A 77 8.81 -10.09 5.49
C LEU A 77 8.72 -11.47 4.83
N GLN A 78 7.69 -12.23 5.22
CA GLN A 78 7.44 -13.53 4.62
C GLN A 78 6.83 -13.40 3.21
N PRO A 79 7.14 -14.31 2.27
CA PRO A 79 6.60 -14.26 0.90
C PRO A 79 5.08 -14.18 0.83
N GLY A 80 4.36 -14.85 1.73
CA GLY A 80 2.90 -14.79 1.81
C GLY A 80 2.37 -13.42 2.20
N ASP A 81 3.02 -12.74 3.14
CA ASP A 81 2.64 -11.38 3.57
C ASP A 81 2.96 -10.35 2.49
N PHE A 82 4.07 -10.55 1.78
CA PHE A 82 4.41 -9.76 0.60
C PHE A 82 3.29 -9.86 -0.45
N VAL A 83 2.93 -11.08 -0.88
CA VAL A 83 1.88 -11.29 -1.89
C VAL A 83 0.53 -10.73 -1.43
N ARG A 84 0.17 -10.95 -0.16
CA ARG A 84 -1.05 -10.40 0.43
C ARG A 84 -1.08 -8.87 0.36
N THR A 85 -0.01 -8.22 0.78
CA THR A 85 0.10 -6.75 0.77
C THR A 85 0.03 -6.21 -0.66
N MET A 86 0.74 -6.83 -1.60
CA MET A 86 0.70 -6.42 -3.02
C MET A 86 -0.70 -6.54 -3.62
N ARG A 87 -1.46 -7.59 -3.28
CA ARG A 87 -2.86 -7.73 -3.71
C ARG A 87 -3.75 -6.63 -3.12
N GLN A 88 -3.60 -6.32 -1.84
CA GLN A 88 -4.35 -5.23 -1.20
C GLN A 88 -4.05 -3.88 -1.88
N ILE A 89 -2.80 -3.62 -2.27
CA ILE A 89 -2.43 -2.41 -3.03
C ILE A 89 -3.12 -2.40 -4.39
N ALA A 90 -3.09 -3.51 -5.14
CA ALA A 90 -3.72 -3.62 -6.45
C ALA A 90 -5.24 -3.41 -6.38
N ASP A 91 -5.89 -3.97 -5.36
CA ASP A 91 -7.31 -3.76 -5.10
C ASP A 91 -7.64 -2.33 -4.73
N LEU A 92 -6.84 -1.68 -3.87
CA LEU A 92 -7.02 -0.28 -3.52
C LEU A 92 -6.88 0.63 -4.76
N LEU A 93 -5.89 0.37 -5.62
CA LEU A 93 -5.72 1.09 -6.88
C LEU A 93 -6.94 0.93 -7.79
N ARG A 94 -7.48 -0.29 -7.92
CA ARG A 94 -8.71 -0.54 -8.68
C ARG A 94 -9.90 0.24 -8.12
N GLN A 95 -10.06 0.28 -6.79
CA GLN A 95 -11.13 1.05 -6.14
C GLN A 95 -10.97 2.56 -6.41
N ILE A 96 -9.76 3.10 -6.33
CA ILE A 96 -9.47 4.51 -6.65
C ILE A 96 -9.80 4.81 -8.11
N GLY A 97 -9.41 3.93 -9.03
CA GLY A 97 -9.76 4.06 -10.45
C GLY A 97 -11.28 4.10 -10.65
N ASN A 98 -12.02 3.19 -10.03
CA ASN A 98 -13.47 3.12 -10.17
C ASN A 98 -14.21 4.30 -9.54
N ALA A 99 -13.69 4.85 -8.44
CA ALA A 99 -14.31 5.98 -7.73
C ALA A 99 -13.98 7.34 -8.37
N SER A 100 -12.88 7.44 -9.14
CA SER A 100 -12.43 8.69 -9.74
C SER A 100 -13.28 9.10 -10.93
N GLN A 101 -13.65 10.38 -11.00
CA GLN A 101 -14.21 11.00 -12.22
C GLN A 101 -13.13 11.54 -13.16
N ASN A 102 -11.90 11.68 -12.69
CA ASN A 102 -10.76 12.17 -13.47
C ASN A 102 -10.11 11.02 -14.27
N ASP A 103 -10.09 11.14 -15.60
CA ASP A 103 -9.60 10.08 -16.49
C ASP A 103 -8.09 9.83 -16.40
N GLU A 104 -7.28 10.84 -16.09
CA GLU A 104 -5.86 10.66 -15.85
C GLU A 104 -5.62 9.81 -14.59
N THR A 105 -6.38 10.07 -13.53
CA THR A 105 -6.33 9.27 -12.30
C THR A 105 -6.73 7.82 -12.55
N LYS A 106 -7.80 7.59 -13.34
CA LYS A 106 -8.20 6.24 -13.76
C LYS A 106 -7.07 5.53 -14.48
N ARG A 107 -6.48 6.19 -15.48
CA ARG A 107 -5.38 5.64 -16.29
C ARG A 107 -4.17 5.28 -15.42
N LEU A 108 -3.74 6.20 -14.56
CA LEU A 108 -2.59 6.00 -13.67
C LEU A 108 -2.85 4.89 -12.64
N ALA A 109 -4.07 4.78 -12.10
CA ALA A 109 -4.44 3.72 -11.18
C ALA A 109 -4.39 2.34 -11.87
N THR A 110 -4.91 2.23 -13.10
CA THR A 110 -4.82 1.00 -13.90
C THR A 110 -3.39 0.63 -14.20
N GLN A 111 -2.56 1.58 -14.65
CA GLN A 111 -1.13 1.32 -14.94
C GLN A 111 -0.36 0.87 -13.70
N ALA A 112 -0.59 1.52 -12.56
CA ALA A 112 0.04 1.13 -11.29
C ALA A 112 -0.43 -0.25 -10.80
N SER A 113 -1.69 -0.63 -11.05
CA SER A 113 -2.18 -1.96 -10.71
C SER A 113 -1.53 -3.04 -11.58
N GLN A 114 -1.34 -2.76 -12.88
CA GLN A 114 -0.67 -3.67 -13.80
C GLN A 114 0.82 -3.89 -13.44
N SER A 115 1.53 -2.85 -12.98
CA SER A 115 2.95 -3.01 -12.59
C SER A 115 3.16 -3.90 -11.36
N ILE A 116 2.12 -4.11 -10.55
CA ILE A 116 2.13 -5.03 -9.40
C ILE A 116 2.01 -6.49 -9.86
N GLN A 117 1.23 -6.74 -10.91
CA GLN A 117 0.81 -8.07 -11.37
C GLN A 117 1.91 -8.77 -12.16
N ARG A 118 2.97 -9.21 -11.48
CA ARG A 118 4.07 -9.98 -12.08
C ARG A 118 4.49 -11.16 -11.20
N GLY A 119 5.25 -12.11 -11.76
CA GLY A 119 5.85 -13.22 -11.02
C GLY A 119 4.89 -13.94 -10.07
N VAL A 120 5.31 -14.11 -8.81
CA VAL A 120 4.52 -14.78 -7.76
C VAL A 120 3.18 -14.09 -7.47
N VAL A 121 3.11 -12.76 -7.61
CA VAL A 121 1.86 -12.01 -7.37
C VAL A 121 0.84 -12.37 -8.45
N LEU A 122 1.26 -12.40 -9.72
CA LEU A 122 0.39 -12.80 -10.83
C LEU A 122 -0.05 -14.26 -10.71
N ALA A 123 0.86 -15.16 -10.36
CA ALA A 123 0.54 -16.58 -10.15
C ALA A 123 -0.54 -16.78 -9.07
N SER A 124 -0.48 -16.01 -7.98
CA SER A 124 -1.46 -16.08 -6.88
C SER A 124 -2.88 -15.64 -7.27
N ILE A 125 -3.01 -14.78 -8.28
CA ILE A 125 -4.31 -14.31 -8.77
C ILE A 125 -5.00 -15.45 -9.53
N GLY A 126 -4.29 -16.13 -10.44
CA GLY A 126 -4.85 -17.25 -11.20
C GLY A 126 -5.21 -18.47 -10.34
N SER A 127 -4.50 -18.70 -9.23
CA SER A 127 -4.85 -19.78 -8.27
C SER A 127 -6.07 -19.48 -7.42
N SER A 128 -6.58 -18.24 -7.41
CA SER A 128 -7.79 -17.85 -6.66
C SER A 128 -9.08 -18.02 -7.47
N GLU A 129 -8.98 -18.38 -8.75
CA GLU A 129 -10.10 -18.59 -9.69
C GLU A 129 -10.27 -20.05 -10.12
N SER A 130 -9.63 -21.01 -9.43
CA SER A 130 -9.68 -22.45 -9.71
C SER A 130 -10.42 -23.24 -8.63
#